data_AF-A0AA38MNW8-F1
#
_entry.id   AF-A0AA38MNW8-F1
#
_cell.length_a   1.000
_cell.length_b   1.000
_cell.length_c   1.000
_cell.angle_alpha   90.00
_cell.angle_beta   90.00
_cell.angle_gamma   90.00
#
_symmetry.space_group_name_H-M   'P 1'
#
loop_
_entity.id
_entity.type
_entity.pdbx_description
1 polymer ?
#
loop_
_entity_poly.entity_id
_entity_poly.type
_entity_poly.pdbx_seq_one_letter_code
_entity_poly.pdbx_strand_id
1 'polypeptide(L)'
;MIELKPRTEPRCGPMTGAGGDPLPSLQSSAISPAMTESDLPQPLVVRTPSVSMMKWPSTPSPTKTTPTRQLQVSFNYGKDGASEVVRTLSGLERDCFIIPVHSLDRFLPAGVPMPKPPSNGNSLERKSQGSLHVMEVPDPKLCVLCHLMSPLEPIDPVLESPLVQPLFKQRVTAGELLNEISQTKTAVTGMLLANMERNAEFPFISYYVINTSQTNPVMFYNNIRTASLTKFDPRHLRYTAAHTLDLYTEVASICRPPVHEIGVSLTKTHTSTTGYMVSVYKVFDGDDREKFERNWLYWTGARMIYRYLPSAAGLRRISLHKSLSPKGDKMYILICECCNLLSDVTVCALILPALRARLTGYTGIFRPIQTF
;
A
#
# COMPACT_ATOMS: atom_id res chain seq x y z
N MET A 1 40.43 31.89 24.81
CA MET A 1 40.28 30.56 25.41
C MET A 1 38.81 30.42 25.76
N ILE A 2 38.07 29.57 25.05
CA ILE A 2 36.60 29.45 25.17
C ILE A 2 36.29 28.00 25.53
N GLU A 3 35.48 27.83 26.57
CA GLU A 3 35.29 26.56 27.27
C GLU A 3 34.18 25.72 26.60
N LEU A 4 34.47 24.43 26.35
CA LEU A 4 33.56 23.49 25.70
C LEU A 4 32.65 22.82 26.74
N LYS A 5 31.34 23.03 26.61
CA LYS A 5 30.32 22.36 27.45
C LYS A 5 29.88 21.05 26.79
N PRO A 6 29.95 19.88 27.47
CA PRO A 6 29.56 18.60 26.89
C PRO A 6 28.03 18.47 26.75
N ARG A 7 27.59 17.77 25.70
CA ARG A 7 26.19 17.37 25.50
C ARG A 7 25.87 16.11 26.29
N THR A 8 24.73 16.09 26.96
CA THR A 8 24.15 14.87 27.58
C THR A 8 23.18 14.18 26.62
N GLU A 9 23.28 12.86 26.52
CA GLU A 9 22.31 12.02 25.83
C GLU A 9 21.11 11.70 26.75
N PRO A 10 19.85 11.77 26.27
CA PRO A 10 18.71 11.25 27.00
C PRO A 10 18.51 9.76 26.73
N ARG A 11 18.72 8.93 27.76
CA ARG A 11 18.47 7.48 27.76
C ARG A 11 16.99 7.21 28.06
N CYS A 12 16.35 6.28 27.36
CA CYS A 12 14.94 5.95 27.55
C CYS A 12 14.64 5.40 28.96
N GLY A 13 13.53 5.83 29.55
CA GLY A 13 12.95 5.27 30.78
C GLY A 13 11.43 5.11 30.63
N PRO A 14 10.79 4.15 31.33
CA PRO A 14 9.36 3.87 31.20
C PRO A 14 8.50 4.88 31.98
N MET A 15 7.32 5.21 31.46
CA MET A 15 6.31 6.02 32.15
C MET A 15 5.10 5.18 32.57
N THR A 16 4.85 5.11 33.89
CA THR A 16 3.53 4.79 34.47
C THR A 16 3.42 5.34 35.89
N GLY A 17 2.24 5.83 36.25
CA GLY A 17 1.79 5.91 37.66
C GLY A 17 2.01 7.25 38.35
N ALA A 18 0.97 7.72 39.06
CA ALA A 18 0.97 8.97 39.81
C ALA A 18 0.85 8.72 41.32
N GLY A 19 1.50 9.59 42.11
CA GLY A 19 1.09 10.10 43.43
C GLY A 19 0.64 9.15 44.56
N GLY A 20 1.35 9.20 45.69
CA GLY A 20 0.76 8.93 47.01
C GLY A 20 1.56 7.99 47.91
N ASP A 21 2.17 8.54 48.96
CA ASP A 21 2.69 7.86 50.16
C ASP A 21 1.92 8.44 51.39
N PRO A 22 1.89 7.81 52.60
CA PRO A 22 2.84 6.81 53.10
C PRO A 22 2.27 5.55 53.85
N LEU A 23 3.21 4.63 54.12
CA LEU A 23 3.28 3.44 55.01
C LEU A 23 2.90 3.65 56.51
N PRO A 24 2.96 2.63 57.44
CA PRO A 24 3.22 1.16 57.32
C PRO A 24 2.31 0.19 58.17
N SER A 25 2.48 -1.14 57.97
CA SER A 25 2.91 -2.15 58.99
C SER A 25 2.19 -3.53 59.09
N LEU A 26 2.99 -4.56 59.43
CA LEU A 26 2.71 -5.85 60.12
C LEU A 26 2.02 -7.08 59.43
N GLN A 27 2.85 -8.11 59.20
CA GLN A 27 2.74 -9.54 59.61
C GLN A 27 1.55 -10.48 59.23
N SER A 28 1.95 -11.60 58.59
CA SER A 28 1.64 -13.02 58.94
C SER A 28 0.71 -13.88 58.04
N SER A 29 1.07 -15.18 57.98
CA SER A 29 0.27 -16.40 57.73
C SER A 29 -0.33 -16.71 56.34
N ALA A 30 0.41 -17.55 55.61
CA ALA A 30 0.00 -18.75 54.85
C ALA A 30 -1.49 -19.14 54.66
N ILE A 31 -1.82 -19.57 53.44
CA ILE A 31 -2.71 -20.70 53.07
C ILE A 31 -2.23 -21.27 51.70
N SER A 32 -2.09 -22.59 51.60
CA SER A 32 -1.96 -23.38 50.34
C SER A 32 -3.29 -24.13 50.10
N PRO A 33 -3.71 -24.54 48.87
CA PRO A 33 -3.00 -25.50 47.98
C PRO A 33 -3.13 -25.11 46.47
N ALA A 34 -2.82 -25.89 45.44
CA ALA A 34 -2.43 -27.30 45.28
C ALA A 34 -1.42 -27.47 44.12
N MET A 35 -0.75 -28.63 44.04
CA MET A 35 0.20 -28.94 42.95
C MET A 35 -0.39 -29.91 41.92
N THR A 36 0.00 -29.77 40.64
CA THR A 36 0.30 -30.92 39.78
C THR A 36 1.14 -30.52 38.55
N GLU A 37 2.29 -31.20 38.40
CA GLU A 37 2.88 -31.68 37.15
C GLU A 37 3.13 -30.68 35.98
N SER A 38 4.27 -29.97 36.03
CA SER A 38 5.18 -29.73 34.87
C SER A 38 6.43 -28.96 35.29
N ASP A 39 7.35 -29.59 36.04
CA ASP A 39 8.68 -29.00 36.29
C ASP A 39 9.74 -30.10 36.51
N LEU A 40 10.35 -30.55 35.41
CA LEU A 40 11.58 -31.37 35.40
C LEU A 40 12.48 -30.91 34.24
N PRO A 41 13.79 -30.69 34.48
CA PRO A 41 14.68 -30.11 33.49
C PRO A 41 15.13 -31.12 32.44
N GLN A 42 15.02 -30.76 31.15
CA GLN A 42 15.62 -31.52 30.05
C GLN A 42 17.05 -31.03 29.73
N PRO A 43 17.95 -31.90 29.22
CA PRO A 43 19.38 -31.70 29.31
C PRO A 43 19.99 -30.76 28.24
N LEU A 44 21.08 -30.11 28.61
CA LEU A 44 21.96 -29.33 27.74
C LEU A 44 22.53 -30.18 26.59
N VAL A 45 22.03 -29.98 25.37
CA VAL A 45 22.64 -30.52 24.15
C VAL A 45 23.53 -29.46 23.50
N VAL A 46 24.82 -29.50 23.85
CA VAL A 46 25.86 -28.76 23.11
C VAL A 46 26.09 -29.45 21.77
N ARG A 47 25.88 -28.74 20.65
CA ARG A 47 26.37 -29.15 19.32
C ARG A 47 27.09 -27.99 18.64
N THR A 48 28.35 -28.25 18.33
CA THR A 48 29.32 -27.35 17.70
C THR A 48 28.99 -27.07 16.22
N PRO A 49 29.52 -25.98 15.63
CA PRO A 49 29.34 -25.69 14.21
C PRO A 49 30.15 -26.66 13.36
N SER A 50 29.49 -27.48 12.55
CA SER A 50 30.14 -28.35 11.57
C SER A 50 30.51 -27.57 10.30
N VAL A 51 31.76 -27.12 10.24
CA VAL A 51 32.36 -26.65 8.98
C VAL A 51 32.64 -27.87 8.10
N SER A 52 32.05 -27.90 6.89
CA SER A 52 32.50 -28.81 5.82
C SER A 52 32.84 -28.00 4.58
N MET A 53 34.13 -27.77 4.38
CA MET A 53 34.66 -27.27 3.11
C MET A 53 34.83 -28.45 2.15
N MET A 54 34.02 -28.54 1.10
CA MET A 54 34.35 -29.36 -0.06
C MET A 54 35.03 -28.50 -1.12
N LYS A 55 36.34 -28.65 -1.19
CA LYS A 55 37.26 -27.99 -2.13
C LYS A 55 37.31 -28.83 -3.42
N TRP A 56 37.04 -28.23 -4.58
CA TRP A 56 37.27 -28.86 -5.89
C TRP A 56 38.21 -27.98 -6.75
N PRO A 57 38.97 -28.57 -7.68
CA PRO A 57 40.21 -27.97 -8.19
C PRO A 57 40.04 -27.12 -9.46
N SER A 58 40.92 -26.15 -9.64
CA SER A 58 41.31 -25.56 -10.93
C SER A 58 42.40 -26.44 -11.57
N THR A 59 42.69 -26.49 -12.89
CA THR A 59 42.33 -25.71 -14.11
C THR A 59 42.82 -26.55 -15.33
N PRO A 60 42.77 -26.12 -16.62
CA PRO A 60 42.01 -25.06 -17.30
C PRO A 60 41.34 -25.46 -18.65
N SER A 61 40.12 -24.96 -18.94
CA SER A 61 39.54 -24.74 -20.31
C SER A 61 39.31 -25.97 -21.24
N PRO A 62 38.62 -25.88 -22.41
CA PRO A 62 37.76 -24.80 -22.95
C PRO A 62 36.33 -25.25 -23.40
N THR A 63 35.52 -24.28 -23.87
CA THR A 63 34.31 -24.42 -24.74
C THR A 63 33.11 -25.31 -24.31
N LYS A 64 32.09 -24.69 -23.70
CA LYS A 64 30.72 -24.48 -24.27
C LYS A 64 29.82 -23.82 -23.22
N THR A 65 29.32 -22.62 -23.52
CA THR A 65 28.57 -21.79 -22.57
C THR A 65 27.06 -21.90 -22.73
N THR A 66 26.38 -22.34 -21.67
CA THR A 66 24.91 -22.29 -21.53
C THR A 66 24.55 -21.18 -20.54
N PRO A 67 23.75 -20.15 -20.92
CA PRO A 67 23.56 -18.98 -20.06
C PRO A 67 22.44 -19.17 -19.03
N THR A 68 22.81 -19.06 -17.75
CA THR A 68 21.89 -18.96 -16.61
C THR A 68 21.06 -17.68 -16.69
N ARG A 69 19.72 -17.77 -16.69
CA ARG A 69 18.82 -16.60 -16.74
C ARG A 69 18.86 -15.76 -15.45
N GLN A 70 19.82 -14.84 -15.36
CA GLN A 70 19.57 -13.58 -14.65
C GLN A 70 18.56 -12.78 -15.47
N LEU A 71 17.48 -12.31 -14.82
CA LEU A 71 16.46 -11.46 -15.45
C LEU A 71 16.99 -10.02 -15.56
N GLN A 72 17.87 -9.83 -16.56
CA GLN A 72 18.39 -8.53 -16.98
C GLN A 72 17.28 -7.73 -17.68
N VAL A 73 17.17 -6.44 -17.35
CA VAL A 73 16.27 -5.52 -18.06
C VAL A 73 16.78 -5.38 -19.49
N SER A 74 16.02 -5.89 -20.45
CA SER A 74 16.45 -5.94 -21.85
C SER A 74 16.14 -4.62 -22.55
N PHE A 75 17.19 -3.87 -22.87
CA PHE A 75 17.11 -2.65 -23.66
C PHE A 75 17.50 -2.97 -25.10
N ASN A 76 16.51 -3.12 -25.99
CA ASN A 76 16.76 -3.38 -27.41
C ASN A 76 16.45 -2.15 -28.26
N TYR A 77 17.42 -1.73 -29.07
CA TYR A 77 17.27 -0.62 -30.01
C TYR A 77 16.46 -1.07 -31.23
N GLY A 78 15.15 -0.79 -31.21
CA GLY A 78 14.34 -0.81 -32.41
C GLY A 78 14.73 0.36 -33.32
N LYS A 79 15.30 0.05 -34.48
CA LYS A 79 15.37 0.98 -35.62
C LYS A 79 13.92 1.26 -36.04
N ASP A 80 13.46 2.50 -35.91
CA ASP A 80 12.36 3.02 -36.73
C ASP A 80 12.44 4.54 -36.83
N GLY A 81 12.63 5.03 -38.06
CA GLY A 81 12.40 6.42 -38.41
C GLY A 81 10.95 6.57 -38.82
N ALA A 82 10.09 6.97 -37.89
CA ALA A 82 8.70 7.32 -38.15
C ALA A 82 8.37 8.64 -37.44
N SER A 83 7.49 9.45 -38.06
CA SER A 83 7.04 10.75 -37.57
C SER A 83 6.63 10.73 -36.10
N GLU A 84 6.83 11.85 -35.38
CA GLU A 84 6.31 12.04 -34.02
C GLU A 84 4.78 12.01 -34.01
N VAL A 85 4.21 10.81 -33.95
CA VAL A 85 2.81 10.60 -33.59
C VAL A 85 2.74 10.59 -32.07
N VAL A 86 1.97 11.51 -31.49
CA VAL A 86 1.68 11.54 -30.05
C VAL A 86 1.03 10.21 -29.66
N ARG A 87 1.79 9.33 -29.00
CA ARG A 87 1.31 8.03 -28.54
C ARG A 87 0.42 8.23 -27.32
N THR A 88 -0.88 7.97 -27.47
CA THR A 88 -1.82 7.94 -26.35
C THR A 88 -1.58 6.70 -25.49
N LEU A 89 -1.92 6.77 -24.19
CA LEU A 89 -1.76 5.63 -23.26
C LEU A 89 -2.46 4.36 -23.76
N SER A 90 -3.62 4.52 -24.39
CA SER A 90 -4.41 3.45 -25.01
C SER A 90 -3.70 2.68 -26.13
N GLY A 91 -2.67 3.25 -26.77
CA GLY A 91 -1.92 2.66 -27.87
C GLY A 91 -0.68 1.87 -27.48
N LEU A 92 -0.42 1.65 -26.18
CA LEU A 92 0.74 0.87 -25.74
C LEU A 92 0.51 -0.64 -25.88
N GLU A 93 1.45 -1.33 -26.50
CA GLU A 93 1.46 -2.80 -26.65
C GLU A 93 2.23 -3.54 -25.53
N ARG A 94 2.83 -2.81 -24.59
CA ARG A 94 3.68 -3.36 -23.53
C ARG A 94 3.33 -2.78 -22.16
N ASP A 95 3.52 -3.59 -21.12
CA ASP A 95 3.45 -3.16 -19.72
C ASP A 95 4.31 -1.91 -19.49
N CYS A 96 3.68 -0.86 -18.96
CA CYS A 96 4.34 0.43 -18.74
C CYS A 96 4.54 0.70 -17.25
N PHE A 97 5.69 1.29 -16.93
CA PHE A 97 6.03 1.78 -15.60
C PHE A 97 5.93 3.30 -15.60
N ILE A 98 5.04 3.84 -14.78
CA ILE A 98 4.70 5.26 -14.73
C ILE A 98 5.16 5.80 -13.37
N ILE A 99 5.97 6.87 -13.39
CA ILE A 99 6.33 7.66 -12.21
C ILE A 99 6.07 9.13 -12.57
N PRO A 100 5.27 9.88 -11.79
CA PRO A 100 5.10 11.31 -11.99
C PRO A 100 6.44 12.06 -11.87
N VAL A 101 6.67 13.09 -12.68
CA VAL A 101 7.97 13.79 -12.77
C VAL A 101 8.46 14.28 -11.40
N HIS A 102 7.57 14.87 -10.60
CA HIS A 102 7.86 15.35 -9.24
C HIS A 102 8.25 14.23 -8.24
N SER A 103 8.08 12.97 -8.62
CA SER A 103 8.40 11.78 -7.82
C SER A 103 9.68 11.06 -8.28
N LEU A 104 10.22 11.35 -9.47
CA LEU A 104 11.31 10.57 -10.09
C LEU A 104 12.53 10.37 -9.17
N ASP A 105 13.01 11.43 -8.52
CA ASP A 105 14.16 11.40 -7.58
C ASP A 105 13.97 10.52 -6.32
N ARG A 106 12.75 10.02 -6.11
CA ARG A 106 12.40 9.12 -4.98
C ARG A 106 12.36 7.66 -5.40
N PHE A 107 12.07 7.38 -6.68
CA PHE A 107 11.84 6.04 -7.22
C PHE A 107 12.92 5.55 -8.18
N LEU A 108 13.76 6.44 -8.73
CA LEU A 108 14.92 6.07 -9.54
C LEU A 108 16.15 5.76 -8.67
N PRO A 109 16.96 4.73 -9.02
CA PRO A 109 18.26 4.51 -8.41
C PRO A 109 19.21 5.70 -8.61
N ALA A 110 20.08 5.96 -7.63
CA ALA A 110 21.11 6.99 -7.73
C ALA A 110 22.03 6.73 -8.95
N GLY A 111 22.29 7.76 -9.75
CA GLY A 111 23.13 7.68 -10.94
C GLY A 111 22.40 7.36 -12.25
N VAL A 112 21.09 7.12 -12.24
CA VAL A 112 20.29 7.10 -13.48
C VAL A 112 20.20 8.53 -14.03
N PRO A 113 20.68 8.82 -15.26
CA PRO A 113 20.61 10.16 -15.82
C PRO A 113 19.15 10.54 -16.09
N MET A 114 18.70 11.65 -15.52
CA MET A 114 17.40 12.22 -15.83
C MET A 114 17.33 12.60 -17.32
N PRO A 115 16.23 12.31 -18.03
CA PRO A 115 16.01 12.88 -19.35
C PRO A 115 15.97 14.40 -19.21
N LYS A 116 16.95 15.08 -19.81
CA LYS A 116 16.90 16.54 -19.93
C LYS A 116 15.71 16.89 -20.84
N PRO A 117 14.90 17.92 -20.51
CA PRO A 117 13.91 18.43 -21.46
C PRO A 117 14.62 18.84 -22.76
N PRO A 118 13.94 18.80 -23.92
CA PRO A 118 14.55 19.12 -25.21
C PRO A 118 15.04 20.57 -25.21
N SER A 119 16.35 20.77 -25.05
CA SER A 119 16.98 22.06 -25.26
C SER A 119 16.98 22.37 -26.75
N ASN A 120 16.57 23.60 -27.13
CA ASN A 120 16.59 24.11 -28.49
C ASN A 120 18.03 24.37 -29.00
N GLY A 121 18.88 23.34 -29.00
CA GLY A 121 20.30 23.43 -29.29
C GLY A 121 20.88 22.11 -29.80
N ASN A 122 21.22 22.11 -31.09
CA ASN A 122 22.15 21.23 -31.80
C ASN A 122 21.98 19.69 -31.67
N SER A 123 21.67 19.08 -32.83
CA SER A 123 21.36 17.65 -33.02
C SER A 123 22.51 16.64 -32.78
N LEU A 124 23.63 17.01 -32.14
CA LEU A 124 24.82 16.15 -32.06
C LEU A 124 25.03 15.42 -30.72
N GLU A 125 24.44 15.85 -29.61
CA GLU A 125 24.56 15.17 -28.30
C GLU A 125 23.56 14.01 -28.08
N ARG A 126 22.81 13.61 -29.13
CA ARG A 126 21.71 12.62 -29.04
C ARG A 126 22.19 11.16 -28.87
N LYS A 127 23.41 10.91 -28.39
CA LYS A 127 24.04 9.58 -28.27
C LYS A 127 24.36 9.11 -26.84
N SER A 128 24.10 9.90 -25.80
CA SER A 128 24.28 9.49 -24.40
C SER A 128 23.05 9.65 -23.50
N GLN A 129 21.85 9.81 -24.09
CA GLN A 129 20.62 9.67 -23.32
C GLN A 129 20.37 8.19 -23.04
N GLY A 130 20.18 7.86 -21.75
CA GLY A 130 20.09 6.49 -21.28
C GLY A 130 18.87 5.73 -21.83
N SER A 131 18.86 4.42 -21.61
CA SER A 131 17.91 3.46 -22.20
C SER A 131 16.46 3.52 -21.68
N LEU A 132 16.02 4.70 -21.23
CA LEU A 132 14.69 4.96 -20.70
C LEU A 132 13.82 5.67 -21.75
N HIS A 133 12.86 4.94 -22.30
CA HIS A 133 11.80 5.53 -23.13
C HIS A 133 10.81 6.27 -22.22
N VAL A 134 11.10 7.54 -21.92
CA VAL A 134 10.20 8.41 -21.15
C VAL A 134 9.16 9.00 -22.07
N MET A 135 7.88 8.80 -21.72
CA MET A 135 6.74 9.35 -22.42
C MET A 135 6.17 10.48 -21.56
N GLU A 136 6.06 11.68 -22.13
CA GLU A 136 5.38 12.78 -21.48
C GLU A 136 3.87 12.53 -21.55
N VAL A 137 3.23 12.49 -20.38
CA VAL A 137 1.78 12.36 -20.23
C VAL A 137 1.30 13.60 -19.49
N PRO A 138 0.23 14.28 -19.92
CA PRO A 138 -0.34 15.40 -19.18
C PRO A 138 -0.59 15.01 -17.72
N ASP A 139 -0.26 15.90 -16.78
CA ASP A 139 -0.67 15.71 -15.39
C ASP A 139 -2.20 15.53 -15.36
N PRO A 140 -2.73 14.37 -14.95
CA PRO A 140 -4.16 14.11 -14.98
C PRO A 140 -4.92 15.01 -13.99
N LYS A 141 -4.21 15.75 -13.12
CA LYS A 141 -4.78 16.62 -12.08
C LYS A 141 -5.78 15.86 -11.21
N LEU A 142 -5.41 14.64 -10.83
CA LEU A 142 -6.24 13.78 -10.01
C LEU A 142 -5.64 13.60 -8.61
N CYS A 143 -6.51 13.63 -7.61
CA CYS A 143 -6.19 13.27 -6.24
C CYS A 143 -7.15 12.15 -5.80
N VAL A 144 -6.65 11.24 -4.96
CA VAL A 144 -7.43 10.15 -4.40
C VAL A 144 -7.79 10.49 -2.96
N LEU A 145 -9.00 10.14 -2.52
CA LEU A 145 -9.33 10.09 -1.09
C LEU A 145 -9.71 8.66 -0.72
N CYS A 146 -9.11 8.14 0.34
CA CYS A 146 -9.47 6.84 0.90
C CYS A 146 -10.03 7.01 2.31
N HIS A 147 -11.13 6.31 2.58
CA HIS A 147 -11.75 6.18 3.90
C HIS A 147 -11.71 4.71 4.31
N LEU A 148 -10.71 4.34 5.11
CA LEU A 148 -10.57 3.02 5.69
C LEU A 148 -11.41 2.97 6.98
N MET A 149 -12.28 1.98 7.12
CA MET A 149 -13.15 1.81 8.28
C MET A 149 -12.82 0.49 8.98
N SER A 150 -12.50 0.51 10.28
CA SER A 150 -12.39 -0.72 11.08
C SER A 150 -13.76 -1.41 11.22
N PRO A 151 -13.86 -2.65 11.72
CA PRO A 151 -15.15 -3.22 12.13
C PRO A 151 -15.88 -2.29 13.11
N LEU A 152 -17.21 -2.27 13.04
CA LEU A 152 -18.06 -1.66 14.06
C LEU A 152 -18.01 -2.50 15.35
N GLU A 153 -17.64 -1.87 16.46
CA GLU A 153 -17.65 -2.44 17.80
C GLU A 153 -18.83 -1.86 18.61
N PRO A 154 -19.64 -2.69 19.30
CA PRO A 154 -20.75 -2.21 20.12
C PRO A 154 -20.24 -1.40 21.31
N ILE A 155 -20.89 -0.27 21.61
CA ILE A 155 -20.54 0.56 22.77
C ILE A 155 -20.88 -0.15 24.09
N ASP A 156 -21.96 -0.93 24.09
CA ASP A 156 -22.36 -1.81 25.19
C ASP A 156 -22.59 -3.23 24.63
N PRO A 157 -21.58 -4.11 24.66
CA PRO A 157 -21.69 -5.47 24.11
C PRO A 157 -22.68 -6.35 24.88
N VAL A 158 -22.98 -6.05 26.15
CA VAL A 158 -23.83 -6.88 27.01
C VAL A 158 -25.30 -6.69 26.68
N LEU A 159 -25.68 -5.48 26.21
CA LEU A 159 -27.02 -5.15 25.76
C LEU A 159 -27.27 -5.47 24.27
N GLU A 160 -26.27 -5.96 23.53
CA GLU A 160 -26.42 -6.26 22.11
C GLU A 160 -27.18 -7.59 21.89
N SER A 161 -28.16 -7.57 20.98
CA SER A 161 -28.84 -8.80 20.58
C SER A 161 -27.92 -9.66 19.69
N PRO A 162 -27.78 -10.98 19.94
CA PRO A 162 -26.99 -11.89 19.11
C PRO A 162 -27.43 -12.01 17.64
N LEU A 163 -28.58 -11.42 17.28
CA LEU A 163 -29.11 -11.39 15.91
C LEU A 163 -28.68 -10.14 15.12
N VAL A 164 -28.00 -9.17 15.76
CA VAL A 164 -27.53 -7.96 15.06
C VAL A 164 -26.41 -8.31 14.09
N GLN A 165 -26.36 -7.56 12.99
CA GLN A 165 -25.35 -7.70 11.94
C GLN A 165 -24.57 -6.38 11.81
N PRO A 166 -23.54 -6.12 12.65
CA PRO A 166 -22.78 -4.87 12.61
C PRO A 166 -22.17 -4.59 11.24
N LEU A 167 -21.66 -5.61 10.54
CA LEU A 167 -21.14 -5.50 9.18
C LEU A 167 -22.21 -5.07 8.15
N PHE A 168 -23.46 -5.53 8.29
CA PHE A 168 -24.55 -5.09 7.42
C PHE A 168 -24.92 -3.64 7.71
N LYS A 169 -25.01 -3.26 8.99
CA LYS A 169 -25.26 -1.88 9.40
C LYS A 169 -24.18 -0.94 8.85
N GLN A 170 -22.92 -1.30 9.02
CA GLN A 170 -21.77 -0.56 8.50
C GLN A 170 -21.81 -0.41 6.97
N ARG A 171 -22.15 -1.48 6.25
CA ARG A 171 -22.32 -1.46 4.79
C ARG A 171 -23.37 -0.44 4.35
N VAL A 172 -24.53 -0.43 5.01
CA VAL A 172 -25.62 0.49 4.69
C VAL A 172 -25.20 1.93 4.95
N THR A 173 -24.65 2.24 6.13
CA THR A 173 -24.18 3.59 6.47
C THR A 173 -23.07 4.09 5.53
N ALA A 174 -22.12 3.23 5.16
CA ALA A 174 -21.08 3.56 4.18
C ALA A 174 -21.65 3.80 2.77
N GLY A 175 -22.65 3.01 2.36
CA GLY A 175 -23.31 3.16 1.07
C GLY A 175 -24.19 4.40 0.96
N GLU A 176 -24.84 4.80 2.06
CA GLU A 176 -25.53 6.10 2.16
C GLU A 176 -24.57 7.27 2.00
N LEU A 177 -23.44 7.25 2.73
CA LEU A 177 -22.41 8.29 2.60
C LEU A 177 -21.88 8.38 1.17
N LEU A 178 -21.62 7.24 0.50
CA LEU A 178 -21.20 7.21 -0.90
C LEU A 178 -22.26 7.86 -1.83
N ASN A 179 -23.56 7.60 -1.60
CA ASN A 179 -24.65 8.18 -2.36
C ASN A 179 -24.77 9.71 -2.15
N GLU A 180 -24.62 10.18 -0.91
CA GLU A 180 -24.62 11.61 -0.60
C GLU A 180 -23.47 12.33 -1.33
N ILE A 181 -22.26 11.78 -1.31
CA ILE A 181 -21.13 12.35 -2.06
C ILE A 181 -21.37 12.30 -3.58
N SER A 182 -21.96 11.23 -4.10
CA SER A 182 -22.36 11.12 -5.52
C SER A 182 -23.26 12.28 -5.95
N GLN A 183 -24.28 12.61 -5.14
CA GLN A 183 -25.21 13.71 -5.42
C GLN A 183 -24.54 15.09 -5.46
N THR A 184 -23.46 15.31 -4.71
CA THR A 184 -22.71 16.58 -4.76
C THR A 184 -21.95 16.81 -6.06
N LYS A 185 -21.68 15.74 -6.85
CA LYS A 185 -20.86 15.78 -8.08
C LYS A 185 -19.46 16.38 -7.92
N THR A 186 -18.91 16.34 -6.70
CA THR A 186 -17.58 16.91 -6.38
C THR A 186 -16.42 15.93 -6.64
N ALA A 187 -16.71 14.62 -6.69
CA ALA A 187 -15.80 13.57 -7.16
C ALA A 187 -16.10 13.19 -8.62
N VAL A 188 -15.07 12.82 -9.38
CA VAL A 188 -15.19 12.27 -10.74
C VAL A 188 -15.84 10.88 -10.70
N THR A 189 -15.50 10.10 -9.68
CA THR A 189 -16.02 8.76 -9.45
C THR A 189 -15.78 8.37 -7.99
N GLY A 190 -16.66 7.53 -7.46
CA GLY A 190 -16.54 6.98 -6.10
C GLY A 190 -16.90 5.50 -6.08
N MET A 191 -16.30 4.76 -5.15
CA MET A 191 -16.50 3.33 -5.00
C MET A 191 -16.51 2.94 -3.52
N LEU A 192 -17.47 2.10 -3.12
CA LEU A 192 -17.42 1.37 -1.86
C LEU A 192 -16.88 -0.05 -2.15
N LEU A 193 -15.71 -0.32 -1.60
CA LEU A 193 -15.06 -1.62 -1.60
C LEU A 193 -15.47 -2.38 -0.32
N ALA A 194 -15.96 -3.60 -0.47
CA ALA A 194 -16.18 -4.53 0.63
C ALA A 194 -15.09 -5.61 0.62
N ASN A 195 -14.53 -5.87 1.79
CA ASN A 195 -13.57 -6.95 1.98
C ASN A 195 -14.25 -8.31 1.82
N MET A 196 -13.55 -9.26 1.21
CA MET A 196 -14.06 -10.62 1.02
C MET A 196 -13.67 -11.57 2.16
N GLU A 197 -12.82 -11.13 3.07
CA GLU A 197 -12.29 -11.94 4.16
C GLU A 197 -13.04 -11.70 5.47
N ARG A 198 -13.15 -12.75 6.29
CA ARG A 198 -13.72 -12.65 7.63
C ARG A 198 -12.73 -11.91 8.55
N ASN A 199 -13.26 -11.13 9.49
CA ASN A 199 -12.50 -10.42 10.52
C ASN A 199 -11.39 -9.51 9.94
N ALA A 200 -11.67 -8.89 8.80
CA ALA A 200 -10.76 -7.94 8.16
C ALA A 200 -10.53 -6.69 9.02
N GLU A 201 -9.28 -6.20 9.07
CA GLU A 201 -8.91 -4.91 9.70
C GLU A 201 -9.69 -3.73 9.10
N PHE A 202 -9.94 -3.79 7.79
CA PHE A 202 -10.83 -2.85 7.10
C PHE A 202 -11.91 -3.63 6.33
N PRO A 203 -13.10 -3.86 6.90
CA PRO A 203 -14.20 -4.50 6.19
C PRO A 203 -14.74 -3.67 5.03
N PHE A 204 -14.64 -2.34 5.12
CA PHE A 204 -15.05 -1.41 4.08
C PHE A 204 -14.00 -0.33 3.83
N ILE A 205 -13.79 -0.01 2.55
CA ILE A 205 -12.99 1.13 2.10
C ILE A 205 -13.83 1.95 1.13
N SER A 206 -14.06 3.23 1.41
CA SER A 206 -14.56 4.15 0.38
C SER A 206 -13.38 4.77 -0.36
N TYR A 207 -13.40 4.73 -1.68
CA TYR A 207 -12.36 5.22 -2.57
C TYR A 207 -12.97 6.27 -3.51
N TYR A 208 -12.40 7.47 -3.55
CA TYR A 208 -12.88 8.57 -4.39
C TYR A 208 -11.75 9.12 -5.26
N VAL A 209 -12.07 9.48 -6.50
CA VAL A 209 -11.16 10.18 -7.41
C VAL A 209 -11.68 11.60 -7.64
N ILE A 210 -10.83 12.59 -7.41
CA ILE A 210 -11.15 14.02 -7.40
C ILE A 210 -10.34 14.69 -8.53
N ASN A 211 -10.99 15.44 -9.42
CA ASN A 211 -10.28 16.30 -10.36
C ASN A 211 -9.95 17.63 -9.68
N THR A 212 -8.67 17.88 -9.44
CA THR A 212 -8.17 19.07 -8.73
C THR A 212 -8.37 20.37 -9.51
N SER A 213 -8.68 20.28 -10.81
CA SER A 213 -9.11 21.42 -11.64
C SER A 213 -10.55 21.86 -11.35
N GLN A 214 -11.39 20.97 -10.84
CA GLN A 214 -12.83 21.19 -10.61
C GLN A 214 -13.13 21.37 -9.11
N THR A 215 -12.49 20.54 -8.28
CA THR A 215 -12.77 20.44 -6.85
C THR A 215 -11.47 20.56 -6.05
N ASN A 216 -11.42 21.49 -5.10
CA ASN A 216 -10.29 21.60 -4.18
C ASN A 216 -10.21 20.36 -3.25
N PRO A 217 -9.10 19.58 -3.25
CA PRO A 217 -9.03 18.34 -2.47
C PRO A 217 -9.17 18.53 -0.96
N VAL A 218 -8.66 19.64 -0.41
CA VAL A 218 -8.73 19.93 1.03
C VAL A 218 -10.16 20.25 1.46
N MET A 219 -10.90 21.00 0.64
CA MET A 219 -12.33 21.25 0.85
C MET A 219 -13.13 19.95 0.78
N PHE A 220 -12.89 19.12 -0.23
CA PHE A 220 -13.53 17.82 -0.38
C PHE A 220 -13.25 16.89 0.82
N TYR A 221 -11.99 16.82 1.26
CA TYR A 221 -11.59 16.10 2.47
C TYR A 221 -12.34 16.55 3.72
N ASN A 222 -12.40 17.86 3.97
CA ASN A 222 -13.11 18.40 5.14
C ASN A 222 -14.62 18.13 5.09
N ASN A 223 -15.23 18.18 3.91
CA ASN A 223 -16.65 17.87 3.71
C ASN A 223 -16.93 16.38 3.99
N ILE A 224 -16.16 15.46 3.40
CA ILE A 224 -16.30 14.01 3.67
C ILE A 224 -16.01 13.71 5.13
N ARG A 225 -15.00 14.33 5.74
CA ARG A 225 -14.68 14.14 7.17
C ARG A 225 -15.86 14.52 8.06
N THR A 226 -16.48 15.67 7.80
CA THR A 226 -17.66 16.13 8.54
C THR A 226 -18.85 15.19 8.33
N ALA A 227 -19.18 14.85 7.07
CA ALA A 227 -20.28 13.94 6.75
C ALA A 227 -20.06 12.54 7.37
N SER A 228 -18.84 12.01 7.33
CA SER A 228 -18.45 10.76 7.98
C SER A 228 -18.62 10.84 9.50
N LEU A 229 -18.20 11.92 10.16
CA LEU A 229 -18.34 12.06 11.61
C LEU A 229 -19.82 12.13 12.03
N THR A 230 -20.69 12.73 11.22
CA THR A 230 -22.13 12.74 11.44
C THR A 230 -22.77 11.37 11.18
N LYS A 231 -22.45 10.72 10.04
CA LYS A 231 -22.98 9.39 9.68
C LYS A 231 -22.53 8.29 10.62
N PHE A 232 -21.28 8.35 11.08
CA PHE A 232 -20.69 7.36 11.98
C PHE A 232 -20.71 7.79 13.47
N ASP A 233 -21.59 8.72 13.86
CA ASP A 233 -21.71 9.19 15.24
C ASP A 233 -22.14 8.04 16.18
N PRO A 234 -21.30 7.66 17.17
CA PRO A 234 -21.59 6.54 18.06
C PRO A 234 -22.89 6.69 18.86
N ARG A 235 -23.34 7.92 19.12
CA ARG A 235 -24.59 8.20 19.85
C ARG A 235 -25.83 7.75 19.06
N HIS A 236 -25.77 7.88 17.74
CA HIS A 236 -26.85 7.48 16.82
C HIS A 236 -26.69 6.02 16.39
N LEU A 237 -25.45 5.57 16.14
CA LEU A 237 -25.19 4.19 15.69
C LEU A 237 -25.29 3.15 16.79
N ARG A 238 -24.94 3.49 18.04
CA ARG A 238 -24.65 2.54 19.15
C ARG A 238 -23.40 1.67 18.93
N TYR A 239 -22.61 1.98 17.90
CA TYR A 239 -21.32 1.36 17.60
C TYR A 239 -20.25 2.44 17.44
N THR A 240 -19.00 2.06 17.67
CA THR A 240 -17.82 2.85 17.33
C THR A 240 -16.98 2.12 16.28
N ALA A 241 -16.16 2.85 15.53
CA ALA A 241 -15.10 2.29 14.70
C ALA A 241 -13.94 3.29 14.60
N ALA A 242 -12.73 2.76 14.42
CA ALA A 242 -11.60 3.57 13.99
C ALA A 242 -11.74 3.86 12.50
N HIS A 243 -11.65 5.15 12.15
CA HIS A 243 -11.70 5.61 10.76
C HIS A 243 -10.37 6.27 10.40
N THR A 244 -9.68 5.75 9.38
CA THR A 244 -8.54 6.42 8.75
C THR A 244 -9.01 7.07 7.46
N LEU A 245 -8.99 8.40 7.44
CA LEU A 245 -9.41 9.23 6.32
C LEU A 245 -8.25 10.14 5.94
N ASP A 246 -7.74 10.01 4.72
CA ASP A 246 -6.66 10.85 4.20
C ASP A 246 -6.77 11.06 2.68
N LEU A 247 -6.15 12.13 2.20
CA LEU A 247 -5.90 12.37 0.78
C LEU A 247 -4.62 11.65 0.37
N TYR A 248 -4.57 11.21 -0.88
CA TYR A 248 -3.43 10.49 -1.44
C TYR A 248 -3.10 11.01 -2.84
N THR A 249 -1.81 10.98 -3.16
CA THR A 249 -1.29 11.11 -4.53
C THR A 249 -0.70 9.79 -4.98
N GLU A 250 -0.97 9.41 -6.23
CA GLU A 250 -0.23 8.33 -6.86
C GLU A 250 1.23 8.75 -7.08
N VAL A 251 2.17 7.91 -6.66
CA VAL A 251 3.61 8.19 -6.73
C VAL A 251 4.36 7.23 -7.64
N ALA A 252 3.80 6.06 -7.94
CA ALA A 252 4.27 5.15 -8.97
C ALA A 252 3.15 4.16 -9.39
N SER A 253 3.14 3.71 -10.63
CA SER A 253 2.28 2.61 -11.07
C SER A 253 2.89 1.73 -12.16
N ILE A 254 2.41 0.49 -12.24
CA ILE A 254 2.60 -0.45 -13.34
C ILE A 254 1.22 -0.64 -13.98
N CYS A 255 1.09 -0.39 -15.28
CA CYS A 255 -0.16 -0.65 -16.01
C CYS A 255 0.11 -1.65 -17.14
N ARG A 256 -0.81 -2.61 -17.31
CA ARG A 256 -0.84 -3.53 -18.45
C ARG A 256 -1.77 -2.99 -19.53
N PRO A 257 -1.43 -3.12 -20.83
CA PRO A 257 -2.35 -2.84 -21.92
C PRO A 257 -3.67 -3.62 -21.82
N PRO A 258 -4.80 -3.03 -22.26
CA PRO A 258 -4.96 -1.62 -22.67
C PRO A 258 -4.92 -0.67 -21.46
N VAL A 259 -4.02 0.32 -21.51
CA VAL A 259 -3.88 1.30 -20.43
C VAL A 259 -5.00 2.33 -20.55
N HIS A 260 -5.90 2.32 -19.58
CA HIS A 260 -6.94 3.33 -19.43
C HIS A 260 -6.40 4.51 -18.63
N GLU A 261 -6.76 5.73 -19.02
CA GLU A 261 -6.42 6.93 -18.25
C GLU A 261 -7.08 6.89 -16.87
N ILE A 262 -6.34 7.30 -15.85
CA ILE A 262 -6.90 7.52 -14.51
C ILE A 262 -7.98 8.60 -14.66
N GLY A 263 -9.17 8.37 -14.11
CA GLY A 263 -10.32 9.28 -14.26
C GLY A 263 -11.28 8.95 -15.41
N VAL A 264 -10.97 7.96 -16.26
CA VAL A 264 -12.02 7.28 -17.04
C VAL A 264 -13.03 6.68 -16.06
N SER A 265 -14.33 6.92 -16.29
CA SER A 265 -15.38 6.44 -15.38
C SER A 265 -15.25 4.94 -15.14
N LEU A 266 -15.13 4.56 -13.86
CA LEU A 266 -14.98 3.18 -13.41
C LEU A 266 -16.10 2.27 -13.93
N THR A 267 -17.30 2.84 -14.14
CA THR A 267 -18.47 2.15 -14.72
C THR A 267 -18.23 1.58 -16.12
N LYS A 268 -17.26 2.11 -16.88
CA LYS A 268 -16.92 1.64 -18.24
C LYS A 268 -15.88 0.51 -18.25
N THR A 269 -15.08 0.38 -17.20
CA THR A 269 -13.97 -0.58 -17.13
C THR A 269 -14.24 -1.72 -16.14
N HIS A 270 -15.08 -1.50 -15.14
CA HIS A 270 -15.42 -2.49 -14.13
C HIS A 270 -16.46 -3.48 -14.64
N THR A 271 -16.25 -4.75 -14.33
CA THR A 271 -17.18 -5.85 -14.57
C THR A 271 -17.56 -6.48 -13.23
N SER A 272 -18.56 -7.37 -13.22
CA SER A 272 -18.90 -8.18 -12.03
C SER A 272 -17.75 -9.08 -11.56
N THR A 273 -16.74 -9.30 -12.41
CA THR A 273 -15.53 -10.08 -12.14
C THR A 273 -14.34 -9.23 -11.66
N THR A 274 -14.43 -7.88 -11.72
CA THR A 274 -13.37 -6.96 -11.28
C THR A 274 -13.20 -6.99 -9.77
N GLY A 275 -11.99 -7.30 -9.30
CA GLY A 275 -11.63 -7.30 -7.89
C GLY A 275 -10.31 -6.57 -7.65
N TYR A 276 -10.08 -6.25 -6.38
CA TYR A 276 -8.91 -5.51 -5.93
C TYR A 276 -8.13 -6.29 -4.89
N MET A 277 -6.80 -6.21 -4.94
CA MET A 277 -5.97 -6.43 -3.75
C MET A 277 -5.57 -5.05 -3.24
N VAL A 278 -5.88 -4.75 -1.98
CA VAL A 278 -5.51 -3.49 -1.35
C VAL A 278 -4.62 -3.79 -0.16
N SER A 279 -3.46 -3.14 -0.12
CA SER A 279 -2.52 -3.22 0.99
C SER A 279 -2.26 -1.83 1.57
N VAL A 280 -2.25 -1.73 2.90
CA VAL A 280 -2.12 -0.46 3.63
C VAL A 280 -0.88 -0.54 4.51
N TYR A 281 0.06 0.38 4.31
CA TYR A 281 1.35 0.41 5.00
C TYR A 281 1.43 1.69 5.83
N LYS A 282 1.92 1.55 7.06
CA LYS A 282 2.24 2.66 7.95
C LYS A 282 3.76 2.79 8.03
N VAL A 283 4.30 3.94 7.64
CA VAL A 283 5.74 4.18 7.56
C VAL A 283 6.10 5.38 8.44
N PHE A 284 7.08 5.20 9.32
CA PHE A 284 7.59 6.27 10.18
C PHE A 284 8.35 7.33 9.35
N ASP A 285 8.32 8.58 9.82
CA ASP A 285 9.05 9.68 9.18
C ASP A 285 10.56 9.35 9.08
N GLY A 286 11.15 9.57 7.90
CA GLY A 286 12.56 9.27 7.58
C GLY A 286 12.78 7.95 6.83
N ASP A 287 12.05 6.89 7.17
CA ASP A 287 12.16 5.59 6.47
C ASP A 287 11.47 5.59 5.10
N ASP A 288 10.56 6.55 4.89
CA ASP A 288 9.69 6.65 3.73
C ASP A 288 10.47 6.86 2.42
N ARG A 289 11.41 7.82 2.37
CA ARG A 289 12.21 8.08 1.17
C ARG A 289 13.43 7.16 1.04
N GLU A 290 14.11 6.86 2.14
CA GLU A 290 15.40 6.17 2.10
C GLU A 290 15.27 4.67 1.81
N LYS A 291 14.30 4.02 2.46
CA LYS A 291 14.11 2.56 2.38
C LYS A 291 12.89 2.21 1.55
N PHE A 292 11.74 2.83 1.84
CA PHE A 292 10.45 2.40 1.31
C PHE A 292 10.25 2.79 -0.17
N GLU A 293 10.21 4.08 -0.52
CA GLU A 293 9.96 4.54 -1.90
C GLU A 293 11.00 3.99 -2.90
N ARG A 294 12.29 4.12 -2.58
CA ARG A 294 13.41 3.60 -3.41
C ARG A 294 13.33 2.11 -3.71
N ASN A 295 12.73 1.31 -2.84
CA ASN A 295 12.62 -0.14 -2.98
C ASN A 295 11.15 -0.62 -2.94
N TRP A 296 10.19 0.23 -3.31
CA TRP A 296 8.77 -0.02 -3.05
C TRP A 296 8.27 -1.33 -3.68
N LEU A 297 8.75 -1.65 -4.88
CA LEU A 297 8.47 -2.90 -5.59
C LEU A 297 8.81 -4.14 -4.74
N TYR A 298 9.88 -4.06 -3.95
CA TYR A 298 10.21 -5.06 -2.96
C TYR A 298 9.35 -4.89 -1.72
N TRP A 299 9.44 -3.76 -1.00
CA TRP A 299 8.80 -3.55 0.31
C TRP A 299 7.31 -3.89 0.33
N THR A 300 6.55 -3.32 -0.61
CA THR A 300 5.10 -3.54 -0.74
C THR A 300 4.75 -4.95 -1.24
N GLY A 301 5.69 -5.66 -1.86
CA GLY A 301 5.43 -6.91 -2.56
C GLY A 301 4.82 -6.73 -3.95
N ALA A 302 4.71 -5.52 -4.49
CA ALA A 302 4.24 -5.27 -5.86
C ALA A 302 5.02 -6.09 -6.93
N ARG A 303 6.32 -6.33 -6.74
CA ARG A 303 7.12 -7.23 -7.60
C ARG A 303 6.63 -8.67 -7.56
N MET A 304 6.14 -9.14 -6.42
CA MET A 304 5.57 -10.47 -6.27
C MET A 304 4.22 -10.56 -6.99
N ILE A 305 3.37 -9.53 -6.85
CA ILE A 305 2.09 -9.44 -7.56
C ILE A 305 2.32 -9.47 -9.06
N TYR A 306 3.18 -8.59 -9.57
CA TYR A 306 3.48 -8.52 -11.00
C TYR A 306 4.03 -9.82 -11.60
N ARG A 307 4.85 -10.57 -10.83
CA ARG A 307 5.55 -11.77 -11.31
C ARG A 307 4.80 -13.08 -11.09
N TYR A 308 4.03 -13.20 -10.01
CA TYR A 308 3.47 -14.48 -9.55
C TYR A 308 1.94 -14.51 -9.46
N LEU A 309 1.25 -13.38 -9.60
CA LEU A 309 -0.21 -13.41 -9.76
C LEU A 309 -0.55 -14.09 -11.11
N PRO A 310 -1.38 -15.15 -11.13
CA PRO A 310 -1.72 -15.84 -12.37
C PRO A 310 -2.36 -14.90 -13.40
N SER A 311 -2.05 -15.11 -14.69
CA SER A 311 -2.65 -14.34 -15.79
C SER A 311 -4.19 -14.41 -15.80
N ALA A 312 -4.75 -15.51 -15.32
CA ALA A 312 -6.19 -15.72 -15.15
C ALA A 312 -6.87 -14.64 -14.27
N ALA A 313 -6.16 -14.03 -13.31
CA ALA A 313 -6.69 -12.93 -12.51
C ALA A 313 -6.94 -11.64 -13.33
N GLY A 314 -6.30 -11.50 -14.49
CA GLY A 314 -6.45 -10.34 -15.37
C GLY A 314 -5.88 -9.06 -14.76
N LEU A 315 -4.64 -9.10 -14.27
CA LEU A 315 -3.93 -7.94 -13.72
C LEU A 315 -3.90 -6.79 -14.74
N ARG A 316 -4.57 -5.68 -14.41
CA ARG A 316 -4.55 -4.45 -15.20
C ARG A 316 -3.57 -3.43 -14.65
N ARG A 317 -3.54 -3.27 -13.33
CA ARG A 317 -2.87 -2.13 -12.71
C ARG A 317 -2.33 -2.45 -11.32
N ILE A 318 -1.13 -1.97 -11.02
CA ILE A 318 -0.62 -1.86 -9.66
C ILE A 318 -0.27 -0.38 -9.45
N SER A 319 -0.82 0.25 -8.43
CA SER A 319 -0.56 1.68 -8.14
C SER A 319 -0.20 1.87 -6.68
N LEU A 320 0.84 2.66 -6.43
CA LEU A 320 1.27 3.06 -5.10
C LEU A 320 0.83 4.50 -4.86
N HIS A 321 0.10 4.69 -3.77
CA HIS A 321 -0.46 5.96 -3.32
C HIS A 321 0.20 6.36 -2.01
N LYS A 322 0.71 7.60 -1.92
CA LYS A 322 1.29 8.20 -0.71
C LYS A 322 0.31 9.19 -0.11
N SER A 323 0.12 9.15 1.21
CA SER A 323 -0.78 10.08 1.88
C SER A 323 -0.22 11.50 1.95
N LEU A 324 -1.11 12.48 1.88
CA LEU A 324 -0.78 13.90 1.88
C LEU A 324 -0.73 14.51 3.28
N SER A 325 -1.02 13.75 4.34
CA SER A 325 -0.98 14.28 5.70
C SER A 325 0.39 14.91 6.04
N PRO A 326 0.44 16.23 6.33
CA PRO A 326 1.68 16.92 6.64
C PRO A 326 2.24 16.56 8.02
N LYS A 327 1.44 15.90 8.88
CA LYS A 327 1.80 15.59 10.27
C LYS A 327 1.48 14.13 10.61
N GLY A 328 2.36 13.50 11.39
CA GLY A 328 2.25 12.09 11.74
C GLY A 328 2.73 11.14 10.64
N ASP A 329 2.65 9.85 10.96
CA ASP A 329 3.16 8.74 10.17
C ASP A 329 2.64 8.76 8.73
N LYS A 330 3.52 8.46 7.77
CA LYS A 330 3.17 8.44 6.35
C LYS A 330 2.48 7.13 6.02
N MET A 331 1.23 7.24 5.56
CA MET A 331 0.46 6.10 5.10
C MET A 331 0.70 5.89 3.60
N TYR A 332 0.88 4.64 3.19
CA TYR A 332 0.87 4.26 1.79
C TYR A 332 -0.23 3.24 1.52
N ILE A 333 -0.85 3.32 0.36
CA ILE A 333 -1.81 2.32 -0.12
C ILE A 333 -1.32 1.78 -1.45
N LEU A 334 -1.15 0.45 -1.52
CA LEU A 334 -0.96 -0.26 -2.78
C LEU A 334 -2.33 -0.76 -3.25
N ILE A 335 -2.74 -0.37 -4.45
CA ILE A 335 -3.99 -0.82 -5.08
C ILE A 335 -3.64 -1.60 -6.34
N CYS A 336 -4.03 -2.88 -6.35
CA CYS A 336 -3.91 -3.79 -7.47
C CYS A 336 -5.31 -4.03 -8.07
N GLU A 337 -5.53 -3.63 -9.33
CA GLU A 337 -6.78 -3.88 -10.07
C GLU A 337 -6.63 -5.12 -10.96
N CYS A 338 -7.58 -6.04 -10.83
CA CYS A 338 -7.64 -7.29 -11.58
C CYS A 338 -9.04 -7.51 -12.15
N CYS A 339 -9.18 -7.68 -13.46
CA CYS A 339 -10.50 -7.72 -14.11
C CYS A 339 -11.27 -9.03 -13.93
N ASN A 340 -10.58 -10.11 -13.56
CA ASN A 340 -11.15 -11.46 -13.44
C ASN A 340 -10.97 -12.05 -12.04
N LEU A 341 -10.49 -11.26 -11.06
CA LEU A 341 -10.16 -11.77 -9.73
C LEU A 341 -11.38 -12.33 -8.97
N LEU A 342 -12.59 -11.81 -9.22
CA LEU A 342 -13.80 -12.33 -8.57
C LEU A 342 -14.38 -13.57 -9.28
N SER A 343 -13.87 -13.95 -10.45
CA SER A 343 -14.21 -15.22 -11.11
C SER A 343 -13.63 -16.41 -10.36
N ASP A 344 -12.40 -16.26 -9.86
CA ASP A 344 -11.71 -17.23 -9.02
C ASP A 344 -10.72 -16.49 -8.10
N VAL A 345 -11.08 -16.32 -6.83
CA VAL A 345 -10.20 -15.71 -5.82
C VAL A 345 -9.05 -16.64 -5.39
N THR A 346 -9.10 -17.93 -5.72
CA THR A 346 -8.06 -18.90 -5.33
C THR A 346 -6.76 -18.70 -6.10
N VAL A 347 -6.78 -17.98 -7.23
CA VAL A 347 -5.57 -17.48 -7.92
C VAL A 347 -4.67 -16.65 -6.99
N CYS A 348 -5.21 -16.07 -5.93
CA CYS A 348 -4.48 -15.32 -4.91
C CYS A 348 -4.02 -16.17 -3.71
N ALA A 349 -4.35 -17.46 -3.63
CA ALA A 349 -4.08 -18.30 -2.47
C ALA A 349 -2.58 -18.46 -2.14
N LEU A 350 -1.71 -18.46 -3.15
CA LEU A 350 -0.26 -18.50 -2.95
C LEU A 350 0.33 -17.13 -2.57
N ILE A 351 -0.27 -16.05 -3.06
CA ILE A 351 0.34 -14.71 -2.95
C ILE A 351 -0.09 -13.95 -1.70
N LEU A 352 -1.35 -14.09 -1.24
CA LEU A 352 -1.83 -13.41 -0.04
C LEU A 352 -1.03 -13.80 1.22
N PRO A 353 -0.76 -15.09 1.52
CA PRO A 353 0.05 -15.46 2.68
C PRO A 353 1.47 -14.91 2.57
N ALA A 354 2.04 -14.93 1.36
CA ALA A 354 3.40 -14.44 1.11
C ALA A 354 3.52 -12.90 1.20
N LEU A 355 2.45 -12.14 0.91
CA LEU A 355 2.37 -10.70 1.17
C LEU A 355 2.21 -10.41 2.66
N ARG A 356 1.34 -11.15 3.37
CA ARG A 356 1.10 -10.99 4.81
C ARG A 356 2.31 -11.35 5.66
N ALA A 357 3.04 -12.40 5.30
CA ALA A 357 4.27 -12.82 5.97
C ALA A 357 5.38 -11.75 5.96
N ARG A 358 5.25 -10.69 5.15
CA ARG A 358 6.15 -9.54 5.17
C ARG A 358 5.94 -8.63 6.39
N LEU A 359 4.79 -8.71 7.06
CA LEU A 359 4.41 -7.93 8.25
C LEU A 359 4.61 -6.40 8.12
N THR A 360 4.61 -5.88 6.89
CA THR A 360 4.87 -4.45 6.58
C THR A 360 3.60 -3.62 6.51
N GLY A 361 2.43 -4.25 6.57
CA GLY A 361 1.14 -3.58 6.46
C GLY A 361 -0.02 -4.58 6.32
N TYR A 362 -1.24 -4.06 6.39
CA TYR A 362 -2.45 -4.81 6.08
C TYR A 362 -2.47 -5.22 4.60
N THR A 363 -3.13 -6.33 4.26
CA THR A 363 -3.42 -6.73 2.87
C THR A 363 -4.68 -7.56 2.83
N GLY A 364 -5.65 -7.17 2.01
CA GLY A 364 -6.93 -7.89 1.81
C GLY A 364 -7.41 -7.90 0.37
N ILE A 365 -8.35 -8.81 0.06
CA ILE A 365 -9.08 -8.80 -1.22
C ILE A 365 -10.40 -8.05 -1.04
N PHE A 366 -10.68 -7.14 -1.97
CA PHE A 366 -11.87 -6.31 -1.97
C PHE A 366 -12.64 -6.47 -3.27
N ARG A 367 -13.97 -6.46 -3.16
CA ARG A 367 -14.90 -6.37 -4.29
C ARG A 367 -15.60 -5.01 -4.28
N PRO A 368 -15.84 -4.38 -5.44
CA PRO A 368 -16.82 -3.30 -5.53
C PRO A 368 -18.20 -3.81 -5.10
N ILE A 369 -18.90 -3.01 -4.28
CA ILE A 369 -20.30 -3.25 -3.94
C ILE A 369 -21.22 -2.07 -4.30
N GLN A 370 -20.65 -0.91 -4.60
CA GLN A 370 -21.35 0.30 -5.04
C GLN A 370 -20.34 1.22 -5.73
N THR A 371 -20.74 1.87 -6.82
CA THR A 371 -19.90 2.80 -7.60
C THR A 371 -20.75 3.90 -8.23
N PHE A 372 -20.14 5.07 -8.48
CA PHE A 372 -20.70 6.13 -9.32
C PHE A 372 -19.60 6.76 -10.19
#